data_AF-A0A098M517-F1
#
_entry.id   AF-A0A098M517-F1
#
_cell.length_a   1.000
_cell.length_b   1.000
_cell.length_c   1.000
_cell.angle_alpha   90.00
_cell.angle_beta   90.00
_cell.angle_gamma   90.00
#
_symmetry.space_group_name_H-M   'P 1'
#
loop_
_entity.id
_entity.type
_entity.pdbx_description
1 polymer ?
#
loop_
_entity_poly.entity_id
_entity_poly.type
_entity_poly.pdbx_seq_one_letter_code
_entity_poly.pdbx_strand_id
1 'polypeptide(L)'
;MADKLSEHQIQDKAATLRERLGGTIFGYPIHENNPHSPYAVVVYAAGHYHVYPEAKDISFAALGVKTILEQFQKSGLSVNYTDAVRLVSYEAQVNAPDVTMRRLRDSQADYSTTEAGTELISGKGAVKMAYFGMVDDRNPKCGQLMDQYYKLLASRRYGKTAAAIKQEVRKMNRDQATGWIERTYSKYLKGEDIAILELFRNL
;
A
#
# COMPACT_ATOMS: atom_id res chain seq x y z
N MET A 1 18.86 -3.72 21.19
CA MET A 1 18.71 -2.47 20.41
C MET A 1 18.70 -2.88 18.95
N ALA A 2 17.58 -2.68 18.23
CA ALA A 2 17.53 -3.06 16.82
C ALA A 2 18.43 -2.11 16.01
N ASP A 3 19.39 -2.67 15.26
CA ASP A 3 20.25 -1.93 14.35
C ASP A 3 19.37 -1.10 13.40
N LYS A 4 19.43 0.22 13.53
CA LYS A 4 18.82 1.13 12.57
C LYS A 4 19.82 1.25 11.42
N LEU A 5 19.42 0.91 10.20
CA LEU A 5 20.20 1.31 9.02
C LEU A 5 20.35 2.83 9.04
N SER A 6 21.54 3.30 8.67
CA SER A 6 21.77 4.72 8.44
C SER A 6 20.89 5.21 7.27
N GLU A 7 20.55 6.49 7.28
CA GLU A 7 19.76 7.11 6.21
C GLU A 7 20.40 6.90 4.83
N HIS A 8 21.73 6.93 4.76
CA HIS A 8 22.49 6.64 3.54
C HIS A 8 22.24 5.23 3.01
N GLN A 9 22.29 4.21 3.87
CA GLN A 9 22.02 2.82 3.46
C GLN A 9 20.57 2.63 3.00
N ILE A 10 19.63 3.36 3.61
CA ILE A 10 18.24 3.38 3.14
C ILE A 10 18.21 3.99 1.73
N GLN A 11 18.82 5.15 1.50
CA GLN A 11 18.87 5.80 0.18
C GLN A 11 19.55 4.94 -0.90
N ASP A 12 20.67 4.30 -0.60
CA ASP A 12 21.39 3.41 -1.54
C ASP A 12 20.53 2.24 -2.00
N LYS A 13 19.76 1.65 -1.08
CA LYS A 13 18.82 0.59 -1.40
C LYS A 13 17.69 1.09 -2.30
N ALA A 14 17.14 2.28 -2.04
CA ALA A 14 16.15 2.89 -2.93
C ALA A 14 16.73 3.17 -4.33
N ALA A 15 17.99 3.59 -4.42
CA ALA A 15 18.67 3.79 -5.70
C ALA A 15 18.79 2.49 -6.49
N THR A 16 19.20 1.40 -5.82
CA THR A 16 19.27 0.07 -6.42
C THR A 16 17.91 -0.41 -6.91
N LEU A 17 16.85 -0.18 -6.12
CA LEU A 17 15.48 -0.53 -6.51
C LEU A 17 15.01 0.31 -7.70
N ARG A 18 15.36 1.58 -7.76
CA ARG A 18 15.02 2.47 -8.88
C ARG A 18 15.68 2.03 -10.18
N GLU A 19 16.96 1.67 -10.15
CA GLU A 19 17.67 1.17 -11.33
C GLU A 19 17.05 -0.12 -11.87
N ARG A 20 16.60 -1.00 -10.97
CA ARG A 20 16.05 -2.31 -11.33
C ARG A 20 14.57 -2.28 -11.73
N LEU A 21 13.76 -1.50 -11.03
CA LEU A 21 12.29 -1.56 -11.10
C LEU A 21 11.67 -0.29 -11.67
N GLY A 22 12.46 0.77 -11.88
CA GLY A 22 11.93 2.10 -12.16
C GLY A 22 11.12 2.66 -10.99
N GLY A 23 10.32 3.68 -11.27
CA GLY A 23 9.49 4.36 -10.28
C GLY A 23 10.22 5.47 -9.52
N THR A 24 9.48 6.11 -8.61
CA THR A 24 9.90 7.29 -7.86
C THR A 24 9.61 7.18 -6.38
N ILE A 25 8.79 6.23 -5.93
CA ILE A 25 8.43 6.02 -4.53
C ILE A 25 8.69 4.55 -4.18
N PHE A 26 9.44 4.30 -3.13
CA PHE A 26 9.90 2.98 -2.74
C PHE A 26 9.50 2.72 -1.29
N GLY A 27 8.77 1.65 -1.03
CA GLY A 27 8.51 1.15 0.31
C GLY A 27 9.12 -0.24 0.45
N TYR A 28 9.99 -0.48 1.43
CA TYR A 28 10.65 -1.79 1.58
C TYR A 28 11.12 -2.02 3.02
N PRO A 29 11.23 -3.28 3.46
CA PRO A 29 11.78 -3.60 4.77
C PRO A 29 13.26 -3.21 4.85
N ILE A 30 13.63 -2.60 5.97
CA ILE A 30 14.99 -2.20 6.33
C ILE A 30 15.90 -3.44 6.43
N HIS A 31 15.35 -4.56 6.87
CA HIS A 31 16.05 -5.83 7.10
C HIS A 31 15.35 -6.94 6.32
N GLU A 32 15.91 -7.32 5.17
CA GLU A 32 15.29 -8.26 4.23
C GLU A 32 15.01 -9.63 4.84
N ASN A 33 15.88 -10.10 5.73
CA ASN A 33 15.77 -11.43 6.35
C ASN A 33 14.99 -11.40 7.68
N ASN A 34 14.43 -10.26 8.09
CA ASN A 34 13.66 -10.14 9.32
C ASN A 34 12.15 -10.09 9.01
N PRO A 35 11.35 -11.11 9.41
CA PRO A 35 9.91 -11.17 9.12
C PRO A 35 9.12 -9.97 9.68
N HIS A 36 9.60 -9.33 10.76
CA HIS A 36 8.96 -8.17 11.38
C HIS A 36 9.74 -6.88 11.12
N SER A 37 10.50 -6.84 10.02
CA SER A 37 11.29 -5.67 9.68
C SER A 37 10.41 -4.43 9.49
N PRO A 38 10.79 -3.29 10.10
CA PRO A 38 10.17 -2.03 9.75
C PRO A 38 10.45 -1.69 8.28
N TYR A 39 9.45 -1.14 7.61
CA TYR A 39 9.50 -0.65 6.25
C TYR A 39 9.93 0.81 6.24
N ALA A 40 10.98 1.11 5.48
CA ALA A 40 11.31 2.47 5.09
C ALA A 40 10.46 2.88 3.89
N VAL A 41 10.17 4.16 3.79
CA VAL A 41 9.59 4.77 2.58
C VAL A 41 10.55 5.82 2.08
N VAL A 42 10.88 5.79 0.79
CA VAL A 42 11.82 6.72 0.15
C VAL A 42 11.19 7.27 -1.11
N VAL A 43 11.37 8.57 -1.35
CA VAL A 43 10.96 9.22 -2.59
C VAL A 43 12.16 9.78 -3.33
N TYR A 44 12.23 9.52 -4.63
CA TYR A 44 13.16 10.14 -5.56
C TYR A 44 12.49 11.34 -6.23
N ALA A 45 12.99 12.54 -5.94
CA ALA A 45 12.49 13.79 -6.50
C ALA A 45 13.64 14.75 -6.77
N ALA A 46 13.59 15.46 -7.90
CA ALA A 46 14.58 16.49 -8.27
C ALA A 46 16.06 16.03 -8.19
N GLY A 47 16.34 14.75 -8.49
CA GLY A 47 17.70 14.21 -8.44
C GLY A 47 18.12 13.63 -7.09
N HIS A 48 17.28 13.73 -6.05
CA HIS A 48 17.63 13.36 -4.68
C HIS A 48 16.68 12.31 -4.10
N TYR A 49 17.18 11.52 -3.16
CA TYR A 49 16.38 10.59 -2.36
C TYR A 49 16.03 11.21 -1.02
N HIS A 50 14.75 11.20 -0.66
CA HIS A 50 14.25 11.67 0.62
C HIS A 50 13.62 10.51 1.38
N VAL A 51 14.09 10.28 2.60
CA VAL A 51 13.59 9.20 3.46
C VAL A 51 12.43 9.73 4.30
N TYR A 52 11.33 9.00 4.32
CA TYR A 52 10.21 9.30 5.21
C TYR A 52 10.63 9.04 6.67
N PRO A 53 10.37 9.97 7.59
CA PRO A 53 11.05 10.01 8.90
C PRO A 53 10.72 8.85 9.84
N GLU A 54 9.64 8.11 9.58
CA GLU A 54 9.23 6.97 10.39
C GLU A 54 9.22 5.67 9.57
N ALA A 55 10.00 4.69 10.02
CA ALA A 55 9.91 3.31 9.56
C ALA A 55 9.12 2.46 10.56
N LYS A 56 8.08 1.78 10.10
CA LYS A 56 7.10 1.00 10.89
C LYS A 56 6.65 -0.23 10.11
N ASP A 57 5.52 -0.83 10.43
CA ASP A 57 4.99 -1.93 9.63
C ASP A 57 4.64 -1.52 8.18
N ILE A 58 4.36 -2.52 7.37
CA ILE A 58 4.02 -2.37 5.96
C ILE A 58 2.74 -1.56 5.72
N SER A 59 1.78 -1.56 6.66
CA SER A 59 0.57 -0.74 6.56
C SER A 59 0.92 0.75 6.71
N PHE A 60 1.86 1.07 7.60
CA PHE A 60 2.41 2.42 7.73
C PHE A 60 3.22 2.83 6.50
N ALA A 61 3.96 1.91 5.87
CA ALA A 61 4.65 2.19 4.63
C ALA A 61 3.68 2.49 3.48
N ALA A 62 2.61 1.71 3.33
CA ALA A 62 1.53 2.00 2.38
C ALA A 62 0.92 3.39 2.62
N LEU A 63 0.81 3.81 3.89
CA LEU A 63 0.38 5.17 4.24
C LEU A 63 1.41 6.24 3.85
N GLY A 64 2.71 6.01 4.10
CA GLY A 64 3.77 6.93 3.70
C GLY A 64 3.78 7.15 2.18
N VAL A 65 3.66 6.05 1.43
CA VAL A 65 3.49 6.07 -0.03
C VAL A 65 2.28 6.92 -0.44
N LYS A 66 1.14 6.75 0.23
CA LYS A 66 -0.04 7.62 0.05
C LYS A 66 0.33 9.10 0.21
N THR A 67 0.93 9.47 1.33
CA THR A 67 1.17 10.88 1.69
C THR A 67 2.04 11.56 0.64
N ILE A 68 3.03 10.82 0.11
CA ILE A 68 3.93 11.30 -0.93
C ILE A 68 3.18 11.48 -2.26
N LEU A 69 2.37 10.50 -2.66
CA LEU A 69 1.57 10.59 -3.89
C LEU A 69 0.60 11.77 -3.87
N GLU A 70 -0.07 12.02 -2.74
CA GLU A 70 -0.96 13.18 -2.60
C GLU A 70 -0.20 14.50 -2.72
N GLN A 71 1.00 14.57 -2.15
CA GLN A 71 1.82 15.78 -2.20
C GLN A 71 2.26 16.08 -3.63
N PHE A 72 2.63 15.04 -4.39
CA PHE A 72 2.93 15.17 -5.82
C PHE A 72 1.73 15.66 -6.61
N GLN A 73 0.55 15.11 -6.37
CA GLN A 73 -0.68 15.54 -7.05
C GLN A 73 -1.10 16.96 -6.70
N LYS A 74 -1.01 17.37 -5.43
CA LYS A 74 -1.25 18.77 -5.00
C LYS A 74 -0.29 19.74 -5.69
N SER A 75 0.91 19.27 -6.03
CA SER A 75 1.93 20.04 -6.74
C SER A 75 1.77 19.98 -8.27
N GLY A 76 0.69 19.38 -8.79
CA GLY A 76 0.41 19.28 -10.21
C GLY A 76 1.13 18.15 -10.95
N LEU A 77 1.81 17.25 -10.23
CA LEU A 77 2.48 16.09 -10.82
C LEU A 77 1.48 14.93 -10.96
N SER A 78 1.18 14.55 -12.19
CA SER A 78 0.35 13.38 -12.50
C SER A 78 1.20 12.12 -12.36
N VAL A 79 1.23 11.56 -11.14
CA VAL A 79 1.98 10.33 -10.83
C VAL A 79 0.98 9.27 -10.43
N ASN A 80 0.99 8.14 -11.14
CA ASN A 80 0.11 7.02 -10.86
C ASN A 80 0.82 5.95 -10.01
N TYR A 81 0.07 5.17 -9.22
CA TYR A 81 0.66 4.17 -8.32
C TYR A 81 1.47 3.12 -9.08
N THR A 82 0.91 2.60 -10.18
CA THR A 82 1.51 1.52 -10.98
C THR A 82 2.90 1.89 -11.50
N ASP A 83 3.07 3.11 -12.00
CA ASP A 83 4.32 3.55 -12.62
C ASP A 83 5.29 4.09 -11.56
N ALA A 84 4.78 4.73 -10.51
CA ALA A 84 5.58 5.47 -9.54
C ALA A 84 6.00 4.65 -8.32
N VAL A 85 5.18 3.71 -7.86
CA VAL A 85 5.35 3.06 -6.56
C VAL A 85 5.93 1.67 -6.69
N ARG A 86 6.94 1.39 -5.89
CA ARG A 86 7.50 0.06 -5.64
C ARG A 86 7.39 -0.25 -4.15
N LEU A 87 6.27 -0.86 -3.75
CA LEU A 87 6.10 -1.41 -2.41
C LEU A 87 6.54 -2.88 -2.44
N VAL A 88 7.70 -3.13 -1.86
CA VAL A 88 8.50 -4.36 -1.98
C VAL A 88 8.47 -5.13 -0.67
N SER A 89 8.16 -6.42 -0.76
CA SER A 89 8.33 -7.40 0.31
C SER A 89 9.28 -8.51 -0.15
N TYR A 90 10.06 -9.08 0.79
CA TYR A 90 10.90 -10.25 0.53
C TYR A 90 10.31 -11.50 1.19
N GLU A 91 10.89 -12.66 0.88
CA GLU A 91 10.42 -13.96 1.35
C GLU A 91 10.18 -14.00 2.87
N ALA A 92 11.07 -13.40 3.68
CA ALA A 92 10.92 -13.39 5.13
C ALA A 92 9.66 -12.62 5.59
N GLN A 93 9.32 -11.49 4.95
CA GLN A 93 8.11 -10.73 5.31
C GLN A 93 6.85 -11.39 4.76
N VAL A 94 6.91 -11.96 3.55
CA VAL A 94 5.80 -12.69 2.93
C VAL A 94 5.45 -13.94 3.75
N ASN A 95 6.45 -14.62 4.29
CA ASN A 95 6.30 -15.82 5.13
C ASN A 95 6.29 -15.52 6.64
N ALA A 96 6.27 -14.26 7.04
CA ALA A 96 6.17 -13.90 8.45
C ALA A 96 4.93 -14.55 9.08
N PRO A 97 4.95 -14.86 10.40
CA PRO A 97 3.76 -15.29 11.14
C PRO A 97 2.77 -14.13 11.35
N ASP A 98 2.73 -13.20 10.39
CA ASP A 98 1.78 -12.11 10.31
C ASP A 98 0.58 -12.58 9.48
N VAL A 99 -0.60 -12.48 10.09
CA VAL A 99 -1.85 -12.99 9.50
C VAL A 99 -2.23 -12.17 8.25
N THR A 100 -1.85 -10.90 8.18
CA THR A 100 -2.08 -10.02 7.01
C THR A 100 -1.19 -10.45 5.86
N MET A 101 0.10 -10.69 6.09
CA MET A 101 1.05 -11.12 5.05
C MET A 101 0.72 -12.53 4.53
N ARG A 102 0.45 -13.48 5.43
CA ARG A 102 0.06 -14.85 5.06
C ARG A 102 -1.15 -14.86 4.13
N ARG A 103 -2.16 -14.03 4.42
CA ARG A 103 -3.39 -13.98 3.61
C ARG A 103 -3.20 -13.34 2.25
N LEU A 104 -2.37 -12.29 2.17
CA LEU A 104 -2.01 -11.71 0.88
C LEU A 104 -1.25 -12.72 0.03
N ARG A 105 -0.32 -13.48 0.64
CA ARG A 105 0.46 -14.50 -0.08
C ARG A 105 -0.47 -15.56 -0.68
N ASP A 106 -1.45 -15.99 0.10
CA ASP A 106 -2.42 -16.99 -0.33
C ASP A 106 -3.37 -16.44 -1.43
N SER A 107 -3.44 -15.11 -1.63
CA SER A 107 -4.12 -14.45 -2.75
C SER A 107 -3.13 -13.97 -3.83
N GLN A 108 -2.61 -14.89 -4.64
CA GLN A 108 -1.70 -14.63 -5.78
C GLN A 108 -2.08 -13.43 -6.68
N ALA A 109 -3.36 -13.05 -6.73
CA ALA A 109 -3.84 -11.90 -7.50
C ALA A 109 -3.55 -10.53 -6.86
N ASP A 110 -2.88 -10.46 -5.70
CA ASP A 110 -2.58 -9.22 -4.99
C ASP A 110 -1.11 -8.78 -5.10
N TYR A 111 -0.25 -9.66 -5.62
CA TYR A 111 1.17 -9.40 -5.91
C TYR A 111 1.48 -9.51 -7.40
N SER A 112 2.51 -8.79 -7.83
CA SER A 112 3.22 -9.12 -9.08
C SER A 112 4.65 -9.53 -8.74
N THR A 113 5.06 -10.69 -9.26
CA THR A 113 6.43 -11.19 -9.10
C THR A 113 7.30 -10.63 -10.20
N THR A 114 8.38 -9.97 -9.82
CA THR A 114 9.43 -9.56 -10.76
C THR A 114 10.36 -10.73 -11.06
N GLU A 115 11.11 -10.68 -12.17
CA GLU A 115 12.08 -11.71 -12.56
C GLU A 115 13.15 -11.98 -11.48
N ALA A 116 13.35 -11.05 -10.55
CA ALA A 116 14.30 -11.16 -9.46
C ALA A 116 13.69 -11.66 -8.14
N GLY A 117 12.51 -12.29 -8.16
CA GLY A 117 11.85 -12.84 -6.98
C GLY A 117 11.31 -11.79 -6.00
N THR A 118 11.22 -10.52 -6.42
CA THR A 118 10.64 -9.43 -5.61
C THR A 118 9.14 -9.37 -5.85
N GLU A 119 8.35 -9.39 -4.78
CA GLU A 119 6.89 -9.28 -4.84
C GLU A 119 6.44 -7.82 -4.63
N LEU A 120 5.72 -7.27 -5.61
CA LEU A 120 5.14 -5.93 -5.58
C LEU A 120 3.66 -5.98 -5.24
N ILE A 121 3.23 -5.22 -4.23
CA ILE A 121 1.82 -5.16 -3.81
C ILE A 121 1.01 -4.27 -4.78
N SER A 122 -0.03 -4.86 -5.36
CA SER A 122 -1.00 -4.14 -6.21
C SER A 122 -1.88 -3.15 -5.42
N GLY A 123 -2.50 -2.18 -6.10
CA GLY A 123 -3.46 -1.27 -5.45
C GLY A 123 -4.61 -2.00 -4.75
N LYS A 124 -5.06 -3.14 -5.30
CA LYS A 124 -6.06 -4.03 -4.69
C LYS A 124 -5.53 -4.67 -3.40
N GLY A 125 -4.28 -5.14 -3.42
CA GLY A 125 -3.59 -5.65 -2.24
C GLY A 125 -3.48 -4.60 -1.14
N ALA A 126 -3.17 -3.36 -1.50
CA ALA A 126 -3.10 -2.24 -0.56
C ALA A 126 -4.46 -1.94 0.13
N VAL A 127 -5.59 -2.04 -0.59
CA VAL A 127 -6.93 -1.88 0.02
C VAL A 127 -7.27 -3.03 0.96
N LYS A 128 -6.94 -4.27 0.58
CA LYS A 128 -7.13 -5.43 1.47
C LYS A 128 -6.31 -5.28 2.74
N MET A 129 -5.07 -4.84 2.64
CA MET A 129 -4.22 -4.52 3.80
C MET A 129 -4.85 -3.48 4.70
N ALA A 130 -5.36 -2.39 4.12
CA ALA A 130 -6.03 -1.35 4.88
C ALA A 130 -7.29 -1.88 5.58
N TYR A 131 -8.06 -2.75 4.94
CA TYR A 131 -9.20 -3.39 5.57
C TYR A 131 -8.77 -4.26 6.77
N PHE A 132 -7.74 -5.10 6.60
CA PHE A 132 -7.25 -5.96 7.67
C PHE A 132 -6.67 -5.14 8.83
N GLY A 133 -5.82 -4.15 8.55
CA GLY A 133 -5.29 -3.27 9.59
C GLY A 133 -6.38 -2.46 10.31
N MET A 134 -7.49 -2.12 9.63
CA MET A 134 -8.64 -1.47 10.27
C MET A 134 -9.38 -2.42 11.22
N VAL A 135 -9.66 -3.65 10.79
CA VAL A 135 -10.51 -4.59 11.55
C VAL A 135 -9.72 -5.31 12.65
N ASP A 136 -8.49 -5.69 12.35
CA ASP A 136 -7.69 -6.59 13.17
C ASP A 136 -6.82 -5.81 14.15
N ASP A 137 -6.09 -4.83 13.64
CA ASP A 137 -5.15 -4.03 14.43
C ASP A 137 -5.79 -2.77 15.00
N ARG A 138 -7.07 -2.51 14.66
CA ARG A 138 -7.80 -1.27 14.98
C ARG A 138 -7.01 -0.01 14.59
N ASN A 139 -6.23 -0.09 13.53
CA ASN A 139 -5.37 0.99 13.11
C ASN A 139 -6.23 2.15 12.55
N PRO A 140 -6.24 3.32 13.21
CA PRO A 140 -7.11 4.43 12.82
C PRO A 140 -6.77 4.97 11.41
N LYS A 141 -5.52 4.84 10.98
CA LYS A 141 -5.05 5.27 9.65
C LYS A 141 -5.53 4.31 8.55
N CYS A 142 -5.59 3.02 8.86
CA CYS A 142 -6.21 2.03 7.98
C CYS A 142 -7.73 2.22 7.88
N GLY A 143 -8.39 2.57 8.99
CA GLY A 143 -9.82 2.91 8.99
C GLY A 143 -10.13 4.15 8.17
N GLN A 144 -9.27 5.15 8.27
CA GLN A 144 -9.26 6.34 7.43
C GLN A 144 -9.16 5.98 5.94
N LEU A 145 -8.21 5.14 5.56
CA LEU A 145 -8.03 4.67 4.17
C LEU A 145 -9.30 3.99 3.63
N MET A 146 -9.89 3.11 4.42
CA MET A 146 -11.15 2.45 4.07
C MET A 146 -12.32 3.44 3.95
N ASP A 147 -12.39 4.45 4.80
CA ASP A 147 -13.42 5.49 4.71
C ASP A 147 -13.35 6.27 3.40
N GLN A 148 -12.14 6.50 2.90
CA GLN A 148 -12.00 7.04 1.57
C GLN A 148 -12.46 6.03 0.54
N TYR A 149 -12.03 4.76 0.64
CA TYR A 149 -12.42 3.70 -0.31
C TYR A 149 -13.93 3.71 -0.56
N TYR A 150 -14.72 3.84 0.51
CA TYR A 150 -16.17 3.94 0.44
C TYR A 150 -16.68 5.22 -0.25
N LYS A 151 -16.03 6.37 -0.06
CA LYS A 151 -16.39 7.63 -0.73
C LYS A 151 -16.20 7.55 -2.23
N LEU A 152 -15.12 6.95 -2.72
CA LEU A 152 -14.94 6.79 -4.16
C LEU A 152 -15.96 5.85 -4.76
N LEU A 153 -16.22 4.70 -4.12
CA LEU A 153 -17.27 3.79 -4.60
C LEU A 153 -18.61 4.52 -4.71
N ALA A 154 -18.97 5.33 -3.71
CA ALA A 154 -20.16 6.17 -3.76
C ALA A 154 -20.12 7.14 -4.96
N SER A 155 -18.99 7.83 -5.20
CA SER A 155 -18.83 8.74 -6.34
C SER A 155 -18.87 8.04 -7.71
N ARG A 156 -18.42 6.79 -7.77
CA ARG A 156 -18.41 5.92 -8.97
C ARG A 156 -19.72 5.17 -9.15
N ARG A 157 -20.82 5.69 -8.57
CA ARG A 157 -22.19 5.18 -8.71
C ARG A 157 -22.36 3.73 -8.22
N TYR A 158 -21.72 3.37 -7.11
CA TYR A 158 -21.96 2.09 -6.42
C TYR A 158 -23.44 1.89 -6.03
N GLY A 159 -24.20 2.98 -5.88
CA GLY A 159 -25.63 2.94 -5.54
C GLY A 159 -25.93 3.07 -4.05
N LYS A 160 -24.91 3.31 -3.21
CA LYS A 160 -25.04 3.61 -1.78
C LYS A 160 -24.12 4.76 -1.38
N THR A 161 -24.45 5.45 -0.28
CA THR A 161 -23.57 6.47 0.32
C THR A 161 -22.37 5.80 1.00
N ALA A 162 -21.27 6.53 1.19
CA ALA A 162 -20.08 6.01 1.88
C ALA A 162 -20.40 5.43 3.26
N ALA A 163 -21.30 6.09 4.02
CA ALA A 163 -21.76 5.61 5.31
C ALA A 163 -22.55 4.29 5.21
N ALA A 164 -23.42 4.15 4.22
CA ALA A 164 -24.16 2.91 3.98
C ALA A 164 -23.25 1.76 3.52
N ILE A 165 -22.24 2.06 2.70
CA ILE A 165 -21.20 1.10 2.30
C ILE A 165 -20.41 0.64 3.52
N LYS A 166 -19.97 1.58 4.38
CA LYS A 166 -19.27 1.25 5.64
C LYS A 166 -20.09 0.32 6.52
N GLN A 167 -21.39 0.55 6.65
CA GLN A 167 -22.29 -0.32 7.42
C GLN A 167 -22.50 -1.69 6.76
N GLU A 168 -22.53 -1.76 5.43
CA GLU A 168 -22.55 -3.02 4.69
C GLU A 168 -21.28 -3.84 4.95
N VAL A 169 -20.10 -3.23 4.81
CA VAL A 169 -18.81 -3.91 5.01
C VAL A 169 -18.60 -4.32 6.48
N ARG A 170 -19.10 -3.53 7.45
CA ARG A 170 -19.05 -3.89 8.88
C ARG A 170 -19.81 -5.17 9.23
N LYS A 171 -20.79 -5.56 8.42
CA LYS A 171 -21.56 -6.81 8.61
C LYS A 171 -20.91 -8.00 7.90
N MET A 172 -19.88 -7.76 7.10
CA MET A 172 -19.17 -8.81 6.38
C MET A 172 -18.12 -9.45 7.29
N ASN A 173 -18.03 -10.77 7.23
CA ASN A 173 -16.84 -11.46 7.68
C ASN A 173 -15.66 -11.19 6.70
N ARG A 174 -14.46 -11.63 7.06
CA ARG A 174 -13.25 -11.34 6.26
C ARG A 174 -13.35 -11.84 4.84
N ASP A 175 -13.83 -13.06 4.59
CA ASP A 175 -13.89 -13.63 3.24
C ASP A 175 -14.92 -12.88 2.37
N GLN A 176 -16.05 -12.53 2.98
CA GLN A 176 -17.06 -11.69 2.34
C GLN A 176 -16.50 -10.31 1.98
N ALA A 177 -15.73 -9.69 2.87
CA ALA A 177 -15.11 -8.39 2.64
C ALA A 177 -14.02 -8.45 1.57
N THR A 178 -13.18 -9.49 1.58
CA THR A 178 -12.15 -9.72 0.56
C THR A 178 -12.79 -9.86 -0.82
N GLY A 179 -13.78 -10.75 -0.96
CA GLY A 179 -14.50 -10.91 -2.22
C GLY A 179 -15.28 -9.66 -2.63
N TRP A 180 -15.77 -8.88 -1.65
CA TRP A 180 -16.40 -7.60 -1.92
C TRP A 180 -15.40 -6.56 -2.43
N ILE A 181 -14.21 -6.46 -1.84
CA ILE A 181 -13.13 -5.58 -2.31
C ILE A 181 -12.74 -5.97 -3.73
N GLU A 182 -12.53 -7.25 -4.02
CA GLU A 182 -12.16 -7.71 -5.37
C GLU A 182 -13.20 -7.34 -6.43
N ARG A 183 -14.48 -7.61 -6.15
CA ARG A 183 -15.58 -7.27 -7.06
C ARG A 183 -15.70 -5.76 -7.26
N THR A 184 -15.63 -4.99 -6.17
CA THR A 184 -15.80 -3.54 -6.24
C THR A 184 -14.61 -2.86 -6.93
N TYR A 185 -13.40 -3.34 -6.66
CA TYR A 185 -12.19 -2.88 -7.31
C TYR A 185 -12.26 -3.11 -8.82
N SER A 186 -12.53 -4.34 -9.23
CA SER A 186 -12.59 -4.70 -10.65
C SER A 186 -13.72 -3.96 -11.38
N LYS A 187 -14.89 -3.84 -10.75
CA LYS A 187 -16.08 -3.25 -11.38
C LYS A 187 -16.04 -1.72 -11.47
N TYR A 188 -15.62 -1.05 -10.40
CA TYR A 188 -15.73 0.41 -10.29
C TYR A 188 -14.41 1.14 -10.52
N LEU A 189 -13.29 0.45 -10.36
CA LEU A 189 -11.95 1.00 -10.60
C LEU A 189 -11.35 0.44 -11.89
N LYS A 190 -11.89 -0.64 -12.48
CA LYS A 190 -11.47 -1.19 -13.79
C LYS A 190 -9.96 -1.46 -13.94
N GLY A 191 -9.25 -1.70 -12.84
CA GLY A 191 -7.79 -1.82 -12.85
C GLY A 191 -7.03 -0.48 -12.95
N GLU A 192 -7.74 0.64 -12.92
CA GLU A 192 -7.15 1.96 -12.69
C GLU A 192 -6.73 2.08 -11.23
N ASP A 193 -5.50 1.66 -10.92
CA ASP A 193 -4.82 1.98 -9.66
C ASP A 193 -4.72 3.51 -9.44
N ILE A 194 -5.02 4.31 -10.46
CA ILE A 194 -5.22 5.77 -10.40
C ILE A 194 -6.40 6.14 -9.50
N ALA A 195 -7.50 5.38 -9.53
CA ALA A 195 -8.68 5.67 -8.73
C ALA A 195 -8.41 5.42 -7.23
N ILE A 196 -7.50 4.52 -6.91
CA ILE A 196 -6.94 4.35 -5.55
C ILE A 196 -6.25 5.63 -5.07
N LEU A 197 -5.62 6.41 -5.95
CA LEU A 197 -5.01 7.71 -5.59
C LEU A 197 -6.05 8.78 -5.20
N GLU A 198 -7.24 8.75 -5.80
CA GLU A 198 -8.32 9.69 -5.46
C GLU A 198 -8.90 9.42 -4.07
N LEU A 199 -8.81 8.17 -3.61
CA LEU A 199 -9.10 7.81 -2.21
C LEU A 199 -8.16 8.47 -1.27
N PHE A 200 -6.91 8.49 -1.66
CA PHE A 200 -5.86 8.91 -0.79
C PHE A 200 -5.92 10.42 -0.52
N ARG A 201 -6.38 11.23 -1.50
CA ARG A 201 -6.48 12.71 -1.53
C ARG A 201 -7.19 13.43 -0.37
N ASN A 202 -8.04 12.74 0.42
CA ASN A 202 -8.97 13.37 1.37
C ASN A 202 -8.79 12.89 2.83
N LEU A 203 -7.60 12.44 3.17
CA LEU A 203 -7.21 12.02 4.53
C LEU A 203 -6.20 12.93 5.18
#